data_AF-A0A9R1TG16-F1
#
_entry.id   AF-A0A9R1TG16-F1
#
_cell.length_a   1.000
_cell.length_b   1.000
_cell.length_c   1.000
_cell.angle_alpha   90.00
_cell.angle_beta   90.00
_cell.angle_gamma   90.00
#
_symmetry.space_group_name_H-M   'P 1'
#
loop_
_entity.id
_entity.type
_entity.pdbx_description
1 polymer ?
#
loop_
_entity_poly.entity_id
_entity_poly.type
_entity_poly.pdbx_seq_one_letter_code
_entity_poly.pdbx_strand_id
1 'polypeptide(L)' 'MEACQELKKNYDECFNNWFTERFMKGHTDDSICAPLLKVYKECVQKSMKEQNIELKDIEINHLGTENEKKSPS' A
#
# COMPACT_ATOMS: atom_id res chain seq x y z
N MET A 1 -13.55 8.95 1.67
CA MET A 1 -12.80 7.67 1.62
C MET A 1 -13.56 6.54 0.92
N GLU A 2 -14.91 6.56 0.89
CA GLU A 2 -15.72 5.59 0.12
C GLU A 2 -15.37 5.55 -1.39
N ALA A 3 -14.97 6.69 -1.95
CA ALA A 3 -14.58 6.81 -3.37
C ALA A 3 -13.44 5.87 -3.81
N CYS A 4 -12.59 5.40 -2.88
CA CYS A 4 -11.48 4.49 -3.19
C CYS A 4 -11.75 3.06 -2.72
N GLN A 5 -12.93 2.76 -2.18
CA GLN A 5 -13.21 1.48 -1.52
C GLN A 5 -13.25 0.31 -2.52
N GLU A 6 -13.81 0.53 -3.70
CA GLU A 6 -13.82 -0.47 -4.78
C GLU A 6 -12.41 -0.70 -5.35
N LEU A 7 -11.66 0.38 -5.58
CA LEU A 7 -10.25 0.31 -6.00
C LEU A 7 -9.38 -0.44 -4.97
N LYS A 8 -9.61 -0.18 -3.67
CA LYS A 8 -8.97 -0.90 -2.58
C LYS A 8 -9.28 -2.39 -2.65
N LYS A 9 -10.56 -2.75 -2.79
CA LYS A 9 -10.98 -4.17 -2.83
C LYS A 9 -10.30 -4.91 -3.97
N ASN A 10 -10.26 -4.32 -5.17
CA ASN A 10 -9.63 -4.93 -6.34
C ASN A 10 -8.12 -5.10 -6.16
N TYR A 11 -7.45 -4.08 -5.59
CA TYR A 11 -6.03 -4.16 -5.28
C TYR A 11 -5.74 -5.21 -4.20
N ASP A 12 -6.49 -5.21 -3.09
CA ASP A 12 -6.30 -6.13 -1.97
C ASP A 12 -6.49 -7.59 -2.40
N GLU A 13 -7.49 -7.88 -3.24
CA GLU A 13 -7.72 -9.22 -3.78
C GLU A 13 -6.53 -9.68 -4.65
N CYS A 14 -6.06 -8.82 -5.56
CA CYS A 14 -4.88 -9.10 -6.37
C CYS A 14 -3.65 -9.34 -5.49
N PHE A 15 -3.39 -8.44 -4.54
CA PHE A 15 -2.23 -8.48 -3.65
C PHE A 15 -2.23 -9.73 -2.79
N ASN A 16 -3.35 -10.09 -2.16
CA ASN A 16 -3.43 -11.27 -1.30
C ASN A 16 -3.13 -12.56 -2.09
N ASN A 17 -3.71 -12.68 -3.29
CA ASN A 17 -3.43 -13.82 -4.16
C ASN A 17 -1.96 -13.85 -4.59
N TRP A 18 -1.42 -12.72 -5.05
CA TRP A 18 -0.01 -12.59 -5.39
C TRP A 18 0.91 -12.93 -4.21
N PHE A 19 0.58 -12.44 -3.03
CA PHE A 19 1.38 -12.60 -1.83
C PHE A 19 1.51 -14.08 -1.45
N THR A 20 0.39 -14.80 -1.37
CA THR A 20 0.37 -16.22 -1.01
C THR A 20 0.96 -17.09 -2.13
N GLU A 21 0.60 -16.84 -3.38
CA GLU A 21 0.94 -17.75 -4.48
C GLU A 21 2.30 -17.47 -5.14
N ARG A 22 2.83 -16.25 -5.02
CA ARG A 22 4.09 -15.82 -5.66
C ARG A 22 5.11 -15.40 -4.62
N PHE A 23 4.83 -14.37 -3.84
CA PHE A 23 5.80 -13.77 -2.93
C PHE A 23 6.32 -14.76 -1.89
N MET A 24 5.41 -15.48 -1.21
CA MET A 24 5.80 -16.51 -0.22
C MET A 24 6.57 -17.69 -0.84
N LYS A 25 6.48 -17.90 -2.15
CA LYS A 25 7.23 -18.93 -2.90
C LYS A 25 8.54 -18.41 -3.48
N GLY A 26 8.93 -17.17 -3.16
CA GLY A 26 10.17 -16.53 -3.60
C GLY A 26 10.06 -15.77 -4.93
N HIS A 27 8.87 -15.65 -5.51
CA HIS A 27 8.65 -14.85 -6.72
C HIS A 27 8.24 -13.42 -6.34
N THR A 28 9.12 -12.45 -6.58
CA THR A 28 8.94 -11.06 -6.14
C THR A 28 8.41 -10.12 -7.22
N ASP A 29 8.11 -10.61 -8.42
CA ASP A 29 7.53 -9.80 -9.50
C ASP A 29 6.09 -9.41 -9.15
N ASP A 30 5.87 -8.13 -8.83
CA ASP A 30 4.59 -7.54 -8.42
C ASP A 30 3.83 -6.86 -9.58
N SER A 31 4.37 -6.98 -10.79
CA SER A 31 3.87 -6.37 -12.03
C SER A 31 2.38 -6.62 -12.27
N ILE A 32 1.83 -7.73 -11.76
CA ILE A 32 0.41 -8.08 -11.89
C ILE A 32 -0.54 -7.17 -11.11
N CYS A 33 -0.09 -6.63 -9.97
CA CYS A 33 -0.91 -5.76 -9.11
C CYS A 33 -0.46 -4.30 -9.14
N ALA A 34 0.74 -4.00 -9.65
CA ALA A 34 1.29 -2.65 -9.74
C ALA A 34 0.35 -1.62 -10.43
N PRO A 35 -0.37 -1.96 -11.53
CA PRO A 35 -1.33 -1.03 -12.13
C PRO A 35 -2.51 -0.70 -11.21
N LEU A 36 -3.04 -1.70 -10.47
CA LEU A 36 -4.12 -1.53 -9.51
C LEU A 36 -3.66 -0.68 -8.32
N LEU A 37 -2.45 -0.94 -7.82
CA LEU A 37 -1.83 -0.17 -6.74
C LEU A 37 -1.70 1.30 -7.12
N LYS A 38 -1.27 1.58 -8.34
CA LYS A 38 -1.09 2.96 -8.83
C LYS A 38 -2.41 3.73 -8.76
N VAL A 39 -3.47 3.20 -9.37
CA VAL A 39 -4.79 3.85 -9.41
C VAL A 39 -5.37 4.02 -8.00
N TYR A 40 -5.22 3.00 -7.15
CA TYR A 40 -5.65 3.08 -5.75
C TYR A 40 -4.88 4.17 -4.97
N LYS A 41 -3.54 4.21 -5.09
CA LYS A 41 -2.70 5.24 -4.44
C LYS A 41 -3.09 6.64 -4.89
N GLU A 42 -3.30 6.86 -6.18
CA GLU A 42 -3.71 8.16 -6.72
C GLU A 42 -5.05 8.63 -6.12
N CYS A 43 -6.04 7.72 -6.00
CA CYS A 43 -7.32 8.01 -5.37
C CYS A 43 -7.17 8.38 -3.88
N VAL A 44 -6.37 7.62 -3.14
CA VAL A 44 -6.13 7.87 -1.70
C VAL A 44 -5.41 9.19 -1.51
N GLN A 45 -4.34 9.45 -2.27
CA GLN A 45 -3.59 10.70 -2.18
C GLN A 45 -4.47 11.92 -2.44
N LYS A 46 -5.37 11.85 -3.43
CA LYS A 46 -6.34 12.90 -3.69
C LYS A 46 -7.31 13.09 -2.51
N SER A 47 -7.92 12.00 -2.04
CA SER A 47 -8.87 12.02 -0.93
C SER A 47 -8.26 12.56 0.37
N MET A 48 -7.00 12.20 0.66
CA MET A 48 -6.28 12.65 1.85
C MET A 48 -5.98 14.14 1.81
N LYS A 49 -5.59 14.67 0.64
CA LYS A 49 -5.41 16.12 0.42
C LYS A 49 -6.71 16.89 0.65
N GLU A 50 -7.84 16.39 0.15
CA GLU A 50 -9.15 17.00 0.35
C GLU A 50 -9.58 17.03 1.82
N GLN A 51 -9.09 16.08 2.62
CA GLN A 51 -9.33 16.00 4.07
C GLN A 51 -8.27 16.74 4.91
N ASN A 52 -7.33 17.48 4.30
CA ASN A 52 -6.20 18.14 4.97
C ASN A 52 -5.33 17.18 5.80
N ILE A 53 -5.20 15.93 5.37
CA ILE A 53 -4.32 14.94 5.99
C ILE A 53 -2.94 15.06 5.32
N GLU A 54 -1.90 15.36 6.11
CA GLU A 54 -0.52 15.45 5.60
C GLU A 54 0.03 14.06 5.28
N LEU A 55 0.49 13.86 4.02
CA LEU A 55 1.01 12.58 3.52
C LEU A 55 2.51 12.39 3.79
N LYS A 56 3.16 13.33 4.50
CA LYS A 56 4.63 13.43 4.62
C LYS A 56 5.28 12.16 5.18
N ASP A 57 4.56 11.41 6.02
CA ASP A 57 5.07 10.19 6.65
C ASP A 57 4.95 8.92 5.79
N ILE A 58 4.17 8.94 4.70
CA ILE A 58 3.88 7.72 3.92
C ILE A 58 5.06 7.31 3.03
N GLU A 59 5.90 8.28 2.65
CA GLU A 59 7.05 8.04 1.76
C GLU A 59 8.35 7.75 2.53
N ILE A 60 8.34 7.88 3.86
CA ILE A 60 9.53 7.70 4.68
C ILE A 60 9.70 6.21 4.99
N ASN A 61 10.76 5.60 4.43
CA ASN A 61 11.19 4.27 4.84
C ASN A 61 11.83 4.36 6.23
N HIS A 62 11.04 4.09 7.27
CA HIS A 62 11.53 4.06 8.65
C HIS A 62 12.27 2.77 9.02
N LEU A 63 12.20 1.74 8.18
CA LEU A 63 12.83 0.45 8.46
C LEU A 63 14.36 0.60 8.56
N GLY A 64 14.94 0.14 9.67
CA GLY A 64 16.35 0.30 9.99
C GLY A 64 16.78 1.70 10.44
N THR A 65 15.84 2.63 10.63
CA THR A 65 16.12 3.99 11.14
C THR A 65 15.86 4.10 12.65
N GLU A 66 16.31 5.19 13.26
CA GLU A 66 15.99 5.52 14.67
C GLU A 66 14.48 5.66 14.95
N ASN A 67 13.69 5.91 13.91
CA ASN A 67 12.24 6.06 13.97
C ASN A 67 11.48 4.73 13.79
N GLU A 68 12.20 3.60 13.61
CA GLU A 68 11.57 2.28 13.55
C GLU A 68 10.91 1.95 14.90
N LYS A 69 9.60 1.65 14.88
CA LYS A 69 8.91 1.16 16.08
C LYS A 69 9.45 -0.22 16.43
N LYS A 70 10.20 -0.29 17.53
CA LYS A 70 10.66 -1.55 18.11
C LYS A 70 9.47 -2.33 18.68
N SER A 71 9.46 -3.64 18.44
CA SER A 71 8.48 -4.54 19.06
C SER A 71 8.51 -4.37 20.59
N PRO A 72 7.36 -4.24 21.26
CA PRO A 72 7.34 -4.26 22.72
C PRO A 72 7.95 -5.58 23.21
N SER A 73 8.98 -5.49 24.06
CA SER A 73 9.59 -6.64 24.75
C SER A 73 8.64 -7.25 25.78
#